data_AF-A0AAD7YGZ5-F1
#
_entry.id   AF-A0AAD7YGZ5-F1
#
_cell.length_a   1.000
_cell.length_b   1.000
_cell.length_c   1.000
_cell.angle_alpha   90.00
_cell.angle_beta   90.00
_cell.angle_gamma   90.00
#
_symmetry.space_group_name_H-M   'P 1'
#
loop_
_entity.id
_entity.type
_entity.pdbx_description
1 polymer ?
#
loop_
_entity_poly.entity_id
_entity_poly.type
_entity_poly.pdbx_seq_one_letter_code
_entity_poly.pdbx_strand_id
1 'polypeptide(L)'
;MSLDYTDEAKHKFMIECNNKANQQRTRWFLRHKDKLVERARCTEKNKHYTNEEIEETRLKASFPALSQQHEVAARHRRRCLLTGAGEITALGDAILKSEEFPIMKPVDSNEASIIYKELAAGGGRRAYLNARQRKLPELKYNDCPTTNSEYGWALHDSSVRSGAPEYKRYAIYFRYATRPSGVHPDPPHYDPPAKKREICKGNLTYRCFFK
;
A
#
# COMPACT_ATOMS: atom_id res chain seq x y z
N MET A 1 -2.35 -30.43 -0.03
CA MET A 1 -1.14 -31.10 0.49
C MET A 1 -1.58 -31.97 1.66
N SER A 2 -1.41 -33.29 1.56
CA SER A 2 -1.57 -34.19 2.72
C SER A 2 -0.40 -33.95 3.67
N LEU A 3 -0.69 -33.72 4.95
CA LEU A 3 0.34 -33.66 5.97
C LEU A 3 0.72 -35.10 6.33
N ASP A 4 1.93 -35.52 6.03
CA ASP A 4 2.44 -36.83 6.43
C ASP A 4 2.75 -36.83 7.94
N TYR A 5 1.83 -37.40 8.72
CA TYR A 5 1.92 -37.50 10.19
C TYR A 5 2.85 -38.60 10.69
N THR A 6 3.45 -39.38 9.79
CA THR A 6 4.37 -40.48 10.13
C THR A 6 5.73 -39.99 10.60
N ASP A 7 6.10 -38.74 10.32
CA ASP A 7 7.39 -38.15 10.69
C ASP A 7 7.34 -37.60 12.14
N GLU A 8 8.11 -38.23 13.03
CA GLU A 8 8.19 -37.87 14.45
C GLU A 8 8.70 -36.43 14.65
N ALA A 9 9.56 -35.91 13.78
CA ALA A 9 10.09 -34.55 13.87
C ALA A 9 8.99 -33.51 13.64
N LYS A 10 8.11 -33.75 12.65
CA LYS A 10 6.95 -32.89 12.38
C LYS A 10 5.97 -32.92 13.55
N HIS A 11 5.75 -34.08 14.14
CA HIS A 11 4.87 -34.19 15.30
C HIS A 11 5.40 -33.38 16.50
N LYS A 12 6.70 -33.50 16.82
CA LYS A 12 7.34 -32.71 17.88
C LYS A 12 7.21 -31.21 17.63
N PHE A 13 7.43 -30.75 16.39
CA PHE A 13 7.26 -29.35 16.01
C PHE A 13 5.82 -28.85 16.22
N MET A 14 4.82 -29.65 15.82
CA MET A 14 3.41 -29.27 16.00
C MET A 14 3.03 -29.16 17.48
N ILE A 15 3.52 -30.08 18.33
CA ILE A 15 3.35 -30.01 19.78
C ILE A 15 3.96 -28.73 20.33
N GLU A 16 5.19 -28.38 19.90
CA GLU A 16 5.86 -27.15 20.34
C GLU A 16 5.08 -25.88 19.94
N CYS A 17 4.61 -25.79 18.69
CA CYS A 17 3.78 -24.69 18.22
C CYS A 17 2.47 -24.56 19.02
N ASN A 18 1.81 -25.68 19.30
CA ASN A 18 0.59 -25.68 20.11
C ASN A 18 0.86 -25.21 21.55
N ASN A 19 1.97 -25.65 22.15
CA ASN A 19 2.39 -25.20 23.46
C ASN A 19 2.69 -23.69 23.49
N LYS A 20 3.39 -23.16 22.49
CA LYS A 20 3.62 -21.71 22.34
C LYS A 20 2.32 -20.93 22.20
N ALA A 21 1.40 -21.39 21.37
CA ALA A 21 0.09 -20.76 21.20
C ALA A 21 -0.71 -20.78 22.51
N ASN A 22 -0.70 -21.89 23.24
CA ASN A 22 -1.36 -21.99 24.55
C ASN A 22 -0.76 -21.02 25.56
N GLN A 23 0.57 -20.89 25.63
CA GLN A 23 1.21 -19.91 26.50
C GLN A 23 0.81 -18.47 26.15
N GLN A 24 0.71 -18.13 24.85
CA GLN A 24 0.23 -16.81 24.41
C GLN A 24 -1.22 -16.57 24.84
N ARG A 25 -2.11 -17.56 24.68
CA ARG A 25 -3.50 -17.48 25.15
C ARG A 25 -3.59 -17.28 26.66
N THR A 26 -2.82 -18.05 27.44
CA THR A 26 -2.76 -17.90 28.91
C THR A 26 -2.26 -16.52 29.29
N ARG A 27 -1.18 -16.02 28.66
CA ARG A 27 -0.67 -14.66 28.91
C ARG A 27 -1.71 -13.59 28.58
N TRP A 28 -2.39 -13.73 27.44
CA TRP A 28 -3.45 -12.80 27.05
C TRP A 28 -4.61 -12.82 28.06
N PHE A 29 -5.06 -14.02 28.45
CA PHE A 29 -6.13 -14.20 29.43
C PHE A 29 -5.74 -13.57 30.77
N LEU A 30 -4.55 -13.85 31.30
CA LEU A 30 -4.09 -13.27 32.57
C LEU A 30 -4.00 -11.74 32.51
N ARG A 31 -3.60 -11.15 31.38
CA ARG A 31 -3.58 -9.68 31.18
C ARG A 31 -4.96 -9.04 31.15
N HIS A 32 -5.99 -9.79 30.75
CA HIS A 32 -7.35 -9.26 30.53
C HIS A 32 -8.40 -9.86 31.47
N LYS A 33 -8.00 -10.72 32.43
CA LYS A 33 -8.91 -11.44 33.31
C LYS A 33 -9.80 -10.50 34.11
N ASP A 34 -9.26 -9.39 34.61
CA ASP A 34 -10.01 -8.48 35.47
C ASP A 34 -11.09 -7.75 34.67
N LYS A 35 -10.77 -7.32 33.44
CA LYS A 35 -11.75 -6.75 32.49
C LYS A 35 -12.84 -7.75 32.12
N LEU A 36 -12.48 -9.04 31.97
CA LEU A 36 -13.44 -10.11 31.70
C LEU A 36 -14.36 -10.36 32.89
N VAL A 37 -13.83 -10.37 34.12
CA VAL A 37 -14.61 -10.50 35.35
C VAL A 37 -15.51 -9.28 35.56
N GLU A 38 -15.03 -8.06 35.32
CA GLU A 38 -15.85 -6.85 35.35
C GLU A 38 -17.01 -6.92 34.36
N ARG A 39 -16.75 -7.32 33.12
CA ARG A 39 -17.78 -7.50 32.09
C ARG A 39 -18.74 -8.65 32.41
N ALA A 40 -18.27 -9.76 32.97
CA ALA A 40 -19.11 -10.88 33.37
C ALA A 40 -19.99 -10.55 34.59
N ARG A 41 -19.49 -9.71 35.52
CA ARG A 41 -20.27 -9.18 36.65
C ARG A 41 -21.32 -8.17 36.20
N CYS A 42 -21.10 -7.48 35.09
CA CYS A 42 -22.18 -6.85 34.35
C CYS A 42 -23.07 -7.93 33.73
N THR A 43 -23.88 -8.61 34.55
CA THR A 43 -25.12 -9.21 34.07
C THR A 43 -25.91 -8.06 33.47
N GLU A 44 -25.86 -7.94 32.15
CA GLU A 44 -26.58 -6.91 31.42
C GLU A 44 -28.04 -7.02 31.86
N LYS A 45 -28.50 -6.06 32.67
CA LYS A 45 -29.89 -5.66 32.60
C LYS A 45 -30.06 -5.33 31.12
N ASN A 46 -30.78 -6.17 30.37
CA ASN A 46 -31.10 -5.93 28.97
C ASN A 46 -31.56 -4.48 28.89
N LYS A 47 -30.65 -3.59 28.47
CA LYS A 47 -31.01 -2.22 28.20
C LYS A 47 -31.81 -2.37 26.93
N HIS A 48 -33.12 -2.35 27.07
CA HIS A 48 -34.01 -2.26 25.93
C HIS A 48 -33.72 -0.89 25.31
N TYR A 49 -32.68 -0.84 24.46
CA TYR A 49 -32.36 0.34 23.71
C TYR A 49 -33.58 0.67 22.87
N THR A 50 -34.08 1.89 23.02
CA THR A 50 -35.13 2.37 22.12
C THR A 50 -34.53 2.49 20.71
N ASN A 51 -35.37 2.40 19.68
CA ASN A 51 -34.90 2.57 18.30
C ASN A 51 -34.18 3.92 18.11
N GLU A 52 -34.58 4.95 18.85
CA GLU A 52 -33.96 6.27 18.86
C GLU A 52 -32.51 6.24 19.34
N GLU A 53 -32.20 5.49 20.42
CA GLU A 53 -30.84 5.34 20.94
C GLU A 53 -29.94 4.55 19.97
N ILE A 54 -30.51 3.57 19.26
CA ILE A 54 -29.79 2.80 18.24
C ILE A 54 -29.41 3.71 17.05
N GLU A 55 -30.34 4.54 16.59
CA GLU A 55 -30.06 5.49 15.52
C GLU A 55 -29.08 6.57 15.99
N GLU A 56 -29.20 7.08 17.21
CA GLU A 56 -28.26 8.08 17.74
C GLU A 56 -26.83 7.51 17.84
N THR A 57 -26.68 6.28 18.31
CA THR A 57 -25.36 5.62 18.38
C THR A 57 -24.78 5.36 16.99
N ARG A 58 -25.61 4.96 16.03
CA ARG A 58 -25.21 4.79 14.63
C ARG A 58 -24.74 6.11 14.01
N LEU A 59 -25.44 7.21 14.27
CA LEU A 59 -25.05 8.56 13.82
C LEU A 59 -23.74 8.99 14.49
N LYS A 60 -23.62 8.83 15.82
CA LYS A 60 -22.39 9.11 16.57
C LYS A 60 -21.17 8.36 16.03
N ALA A 61 -21.35 7.11 15.63
CA ALA A 61 -20.30 6.30 15.04
C ALA A 61 -19.91 6.74 13.62
N SER A 62 -20.82 7.33 12.84
CA SER A 62 -20.57 7.74 11.45
C SER A 62 -19.94 9.13 11.32
N PHE A 63 -20.14 10.03 12.30
CA PHE A 63 -19.59 11.39 12.28
C PHE A 63 -18.07 11.47 12.10
N PRO A 64 -17.22 10.65 12.77
CA PRO A 64 -15.78 10.69 12.58
C PRO A 64 -15.36 10.35 11.14
N ALA A 65 -16.02 9.37 10.52
CA ALA A 65 -15.75 8.98 9.15
C ALA A 65 -16.13 10.09 8.15
N LEU A 66 -17.30 10.70 8.34
CA LEU A 66 -17.76 11.83 7.52
C LEU A 66 -16.84 13.06 7.67
N SER A 67 -16.41 13.36 8.89
CA SER A 67 -15.45 14.45 9.16
C SER A 67 -14.13 14.23 8.45
N GLN A 68 -13.56 13.01 8.52
CA GLN A 68 -12.34 12.66 7.80
C GLN A 68 -12.51 12.76 6.28
N GLN A 69 -13.64 12.27 5.74
CA GLN A 69 -13.94 12.39 4.32
C GLN A 69 -14.04 13.85 3.87
N HIS A 70 -14.66 14.71 4.67
CA HIS A 70 -14.77 16.14 4.38
C HIS A 70 -13.39 16.83 4.38
N GLU A 71 -12.54 16.55 5.36
CA GLU A 71 -11.18 17.08 5.40
C GLU A 71 -10.35 16.63 4.19
N VAL A 72 -10.46 15.35 3.82
CA VAL A 72 -9.78 14.77 2.67
C VAL A 72 -10.28 15.42 1.37
N ALA A 73 -11.59 15.58 1.22
CA ALA A 73 -12.19 16.28 0.07
C ALA A 73 -11.73 17.74 -0.02
N ALA A 74 -11.72 18.48 1.10
CA ALA A 74 -11.24 19.86 1.15
C ALA A 74 -9.75 19.98 0.77
N ARG A 75 -8.92 19.03 1.21
CA ARG A 75 -7.50 18.94 0.81
C ARG A 75 -7.35 18.60 -0.67
N HIS A 76 -8.27 17.83 -1.25
CA HIS A 76 -8.26 17.49 -2.68
C HIS A 76 -8.71 18.63 -3.57
N ARG A 77 -9.73 19.40 -3.18
CA ARG A 77 -10.22 20.58 -3.92
C ARG A 77 -9.14 21.64 -4.16
N ARG A 78 -8.12 21.72 -3.31
CA ARG A 78 -7.00 22.67 -3.44
C ARG A 78 -5.89 22.21 -4.38
N ARG A 79 -5.97 21.02 -4.96
CA ARG A 79 -4.92 20.49 -5.85
C ARG A 79 -5.23 20.83 -7.30
N CYS A 80 -4.27 21.45 -8.00
CA CYS A 80 -4.39 21.76 -9.42
C CYS A 80 -4.07 20.53 -10.28
N LEU A 81 -4.79 20.40 -11.39
CA LEU A 81 -4.47 19.50 -12.48
C LEU A 81 -3.17 19.94 -13.17
N LEU A 82 -2.29 19.00 -13.47
CA LEU A 82 -1.20 19.21 -14.43
C LEU A 82 -1.79 19.15 -15.85
N THR A 83 -2.38 20.25 -16.29
CA THR A 83 -2.99 20.36 -17.63
C THR A 83 -1.98 20.73 -18.71
N GLY A 84 -0.74 21.07 -18.35
CA GLY A 84 0.32 21.46 -19.28
C GLY A 84 1.06 20.26 -19.86
N ALA A 85 0.92 20.03 -21.17
CA ALA A 85 1.67 19.00 -21.91
C ALA A 85 3.20 19.13 -21.73
N GLY A 86 3.73 20.33 -21.49
CA GLY A 86 5.17 20.57 -21.27
C GLY A 86 5.72 20.13 -19.90
N GLU A 87 4.88 20.01 -18.87
CA GLU A 87 5.32 19.59 -17.53
C GLU A 87 5.43 18.07 -17.41
N ILE A 88 4.70 17.35 -18.27
CA ILE A 88 4.70 15.88 -18.34
C ILE A 88 5.95 15.39 -19.07
N THR A 89 6.41 16.07 -20.12
CA THR A 89 7.57 15.64 -20.93
C THR A 89 8.89 15.77 -20.18
N ALA A 90 9.10 16.88 -19.46
CA ALA A 90 10.34 17.10 -18.68
C ALA A 90 10.51 16.10 -17.51
N LEU A 91 9.41 15.53 -17.00
CA LEU A 91 9.41 14.49 -15.96
C LEU A 91 9.33 13.06 -16.55
N GLY A 92 8.69 12.88 -17.70
CA GLY A 92 8.50 11.61 -18.37
C GLY A 92 9.79 11.00 -18.93
N ASP A 93 10.68 11.83 -19.49
CA ASP A 93 11.94 11.36 -20.09
C ASP A 93 12.93 10.78 -19.07
N ALA A 94 12.80 11.17 -17.79
CA ALA A 94 13.58 10.59 -16.69
C ALA A 94 12.97 9.29 -16.12
N ILE A 95 11.68 9.03 -16.37
CA ILE A 95 10.91 7.91 -15.81
C ILE A 95 10.72 6.78 -16.84
N LEU A 96 10.75 7.08 -18.14
CA LEU A 96 10.41 6.15 -19.23
C LEU A 96 11.59 5.64 -20.08
N LYS A 97 12.82 5.67 -19.56
CA LYS A 97 13.82 4.70 -20.05
C LYS A 97 13.52 3.35 -19.43
N SER A 98 12.52 2.64 -19.98
CA SER A 98 12.35 1.22 -19.70
C SER A 98 13.47 0.46 -20.43
N GLU A 99 14.60 0.28 -19.78
CA GLU A 99 15.53 -0.80 -20.14
C GLU A 99 14.75 -2.12 -19.96
N GLU A 100 14.56 -2.87 -21.05
CA GLU A 100 14.01 -4.23 -20.98
C GLU A 100 15.04 -5.11 -20.28
N PHE A 101 14.95 -5.24 -18.96
CA PHE A 101 15.85 -6.10 -18.20
C PHE A 101 15.45 -7.56 -18.44
N PRO A 102 16.33 -8.40 -19.03
CA PRO A 102 16.04 -9.83 -19.09
C PRO A 102 15.95 -10.37 -17.66
N ILE A 103 14.89 -11.12 -17.37
CA ILE A 103 14.56 -11.60 -16.01
C ILE A 103 15.68 -12.48 -15.42
N MET A 104 16.52 -13.08 -16.27
CA MET A 104 17.61 -14.01 -15.90
C MET A 104 18.96 -13.53 -16.46
N LYS A 105 20.00 -13.51 -15.63
CA LYS A 105 21.39 -13.42 -16.12
C LYS A 105 21.80 -14.78 -16.71
N PRO A 106 22.57 -14.82 -17.81
CA PRO A 106 23.15 -16.07 -18.28
C PRO A 106 24.02 -16.70 -17.19
N VAL A 107 23.96 -18.03 -17.09
CA VAL A 107 24.77 -18.78 -16.12
C VAL A 107 26.23 -18.69 -16.55
N ASP A 108 27.11 -18.40 -15.58
CA ASP A 108 28.56 -18.37 -15.78
C ASP A 108 29.04 -19.70 -16.38
N SER A 109 29.87 -19.64 -17.42
CA SER A 109 30.33 -20.82 -18.19
C SER A 109 31.06 -21.82 -17.29
N ASN A 110 31.79 -21.32 -16.29
CA ASN A 110 32.49 -22.15 -15.30
C ASN A 110 31.53 -23.01 -14.48
N GLU A 111 30.37 -22.47 -14.10
CA GLU A 111 29.35 -23.22 -13.36
C GLU A 111 28.57 -24.15 -14.28
N ALA A 112 28.23 -23.70 -15.49
CA ALA A 112 27.57 -24.53 -16.48
C ALA A 112 28.42 -25.77 -16.82
N SER A 113 29.75 -25.64 -16.85
CA SER A 113 30.67 -26.75 -17.06
C SER A 113 30.54 -27.88 -16.02
N ILE A 114 30.10 -27.58 -14.79
CA ILE A 114 29.92 -28.56 -13.72
C ILE A 114 28.86 -29.61 -14.09
N ILE A 115 27.84 -29.19 -14.85
CA ILE A 115 26.78 -30.10 -15.32
C ILE A 115 27.37 -31.21 -16.21
N TYR A 116 28.35 -30.86 -17.03
CA TYR A 116 28.95 -31.75 -18.02
C TYR A 116 30.17 -32.52 -17.50
N LYS A 117 30.65 -32.23 -16.29
CA LYS A 117 31.71 -33.02 -15.65
C LYS A 117 31.17 -34.38 -15.22
N GLU A 118 32.02 -35.40 -15.31
CA GLU A 118 31.69 -36.74 -14.84
C GLU A 118 31.29 -36.73 -13.35
N LEU A 119 30.35 -37.60 -12.98
CA LEU A 119 29.91 -37.72 -11.57
C LEU A 119 31.07 -38.08 -10.63
N ALA A 120 31.99 -38.93 -11.08
CA ALA A 120 33.16 -39.35 -10.30
C ALA A 120 34.12 -38.18 -9.99
N ALA A 121 34.21 -37.21 -10.90
CA ALA A 121 34.98 -35.98 -10.73
C ALA A 121 34.22 -34.89 -9.91
N GLY A 122 33.09 -35.26 -9.28
CA GLY A 122 32.25 -34.33 -8.52
C GLY A 122 31.35 -33.45 -9.39
N GLY A 123 31.08 -33.85 -10.63
CA GLY A 123 30.18 -33.16 -11.55
C GLY A 123 28.70 -33.46 -11.35
N GLY A 124 27.91 -33.08 -12.36
CA GLY A 124 26.48 -33.38 -12.44
C GLY A 124 25.56 -32.37 -11.75
N ARG A 125 24.26 -32.64 -11.83
CA ARG A 125 23.19 -31.70 -11.45
C ARG A 125 23.28 -31.25 -9.99
N ARG A 126 23.60 -32.15 -9.07
CA ARG A 126 23.66 -31.82 -7.62
C ARG A 126 24.80 -30.86 -7.31
N ALA A 127 25.98 -31.09 -7.90
CA ALA A 127 27.14 -30.21 -7.74
C ALA A 127 26.87 -28.83 -8.35
N TYR A 128 26.26 -28.79 -9.53
CA TYR A 128 25.83 -27.55 -10.18
C TYR A 128 24.86 -26.74 -9.31
N LEU A 129 23.82 -27.37 -8.78
CA LEU A 129 22.83 -26.68 -7.94
C LEU A 129 23.44 -26.17 -6.63
N ASN A 130 24.35 -26.94 -6.02
CA ASN A 130 25.06 -26.51 -4.81
C ASN A 130 26.00 -25.32 -5.08
N ALA A 131 26.75 -25.35 -6.19
CA ALA A 131 27.61 -24.23 -6.59
C ALA A 131 26.76 -22.97 -6.84
N ARG A 132 25.66 -23.13 -7.58
CA ARG A 132 24.73 -22.05 -7.87
C ARG A 132 24.02 -21.55 -6.61
N GLN A 133 23.73 -22.39 -5.62
CA GLN A 133 23.10 -21.95 -4.37
C GLN A 133 24.01 -20.97 -3.58
N ARG A 134 25.33 -21.17 -3.62
CA ARG A 134 26.32 -20.34 -2.93
C ARG A 134 26.47 -18.93 -3.50
N LYS A 135 26.15 -18.71 -4.78
CA LYS A 135 26.15 -17.36 -5.37
C LYS A 135 25.10 -16.47 -4.69
N LEU A 136 25.37 -15.17 -4.64
CA LEU A 136 24.37 -14.20 -4.21
C LEU A 136 23.23 -14.14 -5.24
N PRO A 137 21.97 -13.89 -4.83
CA PRO A 137 20.84 -13.74 -5.75
C PRO A 137 21.09 -12.72 -6.87
N GLU A 138 21.82 -11.64 -6.57
CA GLU A 138 22.21 -10.56 -7.49
C GLU A 138 23.07 -11.04 -8.68
N LEU A 139 23.82 -12.13 -8.48
CA LEU A 139 24.62 -12.76 -9.53
C LEU A 139 23.83 -13.81 -10.32
N LYS A 140 22.63 -14.19 -9.84
CA LYS A 140 21.77 -15.21 -10.46
C LYS A 140 20.60 -14.60 -11.25
N TYR A 141 20.06 -13.49 -10.78
CA TYR A 141 18.84 -12.86 -11.26
C TYR A 141 19.04 -11.35 -11.38
N ASN A 142 18.39 -10.71 -12.36
CA ASN A 142 18.34 -9.24 -12.44
C ASN A 142 17.26 -8.68 -11.51
N ASP A 143 16.08 -9.32 -11.50
CA ASP A 143 14.99 -9.03 -10.58
C ASP A 143 14.59 -10.32 -9.85
N CYS A 144 14.37 -10.24 -8.55
CA CYS A 144 13.81 -11.36 -7.78
C CYS A 144 12.27 -11.32 -7.88
N PRO A 145 11.58 -12.40 -8.29
CA PRO A 145 10.13 -12.36 -8.40
C PRO A 145 9.49 -12.57 -7.02
N THR A 146 9.27 -11.50 -6.23
CA THR A 146 8.36 -11.61 -5.05
C THR A 146 7.77 -10.28 -4.57
N THR A 147 6.49 -10.36 -4.20
CA THR A 147 5.53 -9.27 -4.00
C THR A 147 5.39 -8.75 -2.57
N ASN A 148 6.14 -9.20 -1.55
CA ASN A 148 6.09 -8.57 -0.21
C ASN A 148 7.38 -8.76 0.60
N SER A 149 7.89 -7.61 1.11
CA SER A 149 8.90 -7.29 2.15
C SER A 149 10.04 -8.30 2.41
N GLU A 150 11.33 -8.00 2.26
CA GLU A 150 12.06 -6.73 2.33
C GLU A 150 13.23 -6.81 1.33
N TYR A 151 13.16 -6.03 0.27
CA TYR A 151 13.90 -6.24 -0.99
C TYR A 151 15.43 -6.31 -0.82
N GLY A 152 16.05 -7.37 -1.35
CA GLY A 152 17.49 -7.40 -1.65
C GLY A 152 17.76 -6.54 -2.86
N TRP A 153 18.36 -5.37 -2.64
CA TRP A 153 18.88 -4.50 -3.69
C TRP A 153 20.35 -4.88 -3.87
N ALA A 154 20.83 -5.02 -5.10
CA ALA A 154 22.25 -4.82 -5.35
C ALA A 154 22.56 -3.37 -4.98
N LEU A 155 22.98 -3.15 -3.73
CA LEU A 155 23.10 -1.84 -3.08
C LEU A 155 24.01 -0.89 -3.87
N HIS A 156 24.87 -1.47 -4.71
CA HIS A 156 25.91 -0.80 -5.48
C HIS A 156 25.43 -0.36 -6.88
N ASP A 157 24.48 -1.11 -7.47
CA ASP A 157 24.17 -1.05 -8.90
C ASP A 157 22.77 -0.47 -9.21
N SER A 158 21.90 -0.31 -8.22
CA SER A 158 20.63 0.37 -8.48
C SER A 158 20.88 1.83 -8.86
N SER A 159 20.45 2.25 -10.05
CA SER A 159 20.31 3.67 -10.45
C SER A 159 19.46 4.47 -9.46
N VAL A 160 18.68 3.76 -8.64
CA VAL A 160 18.05 4.22 -7.42
C VAL A 160 19.09 4.33 -6.29
N ARG A 161 20.11 5.18 -6.46
CA ARG A 161 20.73 5.80 -5.29
C ARG A 161 19.65 6.63 -4.61
N SER A 162 18.95 6.05 -3.63
CA SER A 162 18.22 6.80 -2.61
C SER A 162 19.21 7.44 -1.63
N GLY A 163 20.25 8.10 -2.14
CA GLY A 163 20.57 9.38 -1.55
C GLY A 163 19.36 10.26 -1.87
N ALA A 164 18.74 10.85 -0.85
CA ALA A 164 18.00 12.05 -1.15
C ALA A 164 18.98 12.99 -1.87
N PRO A 165 18.71 13.49 -3.10
CA PRO A 165 19.26 14.75 -3.56
C PRO A 165 19.22 15.68 -2.36
N GLU A 166 20.31 16.41 -2.11
CA GLU A 166 20.44 17.31 -0.96
C GLU A 166 19.20 18.19 -0.74
N TYR A 167 18.37 18.39 -1.78
CA TYR A 167 17.21 19.28 -1.81
C TYR A 167 15.84 18.56 -2.03
N LYS A 168 15.69 17.26 -1.71
CA LYS A 168 14.48 16.45 -2.05
C LYS A 168 13.16 16.75 -1.28
N ARG A 169 13.00 17.89 -0.60
CA ARG A 169 11.65 18.34 -0.17
C ARG A 169 10.72 18.57 -1.38
N TYR A 170 11.30 18.87 -2.54
CA TYR A 170 10.57 19.16 -3.77
C TYR A 170 9.81 17.97 -4.36
N ALA A 171 10.34 16.75 -4.35
CA ALA A 171 9.65 15.61 -4.98
C ALA A 171 8.39 15.18 -4.20
N ILE A 172 8.48 15.24 -2.86
CA ILE A 172 7.33 15.03 -1.97
C ILE A 172 6.32 16.16 -2.18
N TYR A 173 6.79 17.42 -2.18
CA TYR A 173 5.96 18.59 -2.47
C TYR A 173 5.23 18.47 -3.82
N PHE A 174 5.91 18.03 -4.88
CA PHE A 174 5.31 17.82 -6.20
C PHE A 174 4.26 16.71 -6.19
N ARG A 175 4.54 15.53 -5.62
CA ARG A 175 3.53 14.46 -5.49
C ARG A 175 2.32 14.86 -4.64
N TYR A 176 2.49 15.75 -3.67
CA TYR A 176 1.37 16.31 -2.90
C TYR A 176 0.61 17.38 -3.68
N ALA A 177 1.31 18.20 -4.46
CA ALA A 177 0.75 19.29 -5.26
C ALA A 177 0.03 18.80 -6.52
N THR A 178 0.50 17.70 -7.15
CA THR A 178 0.04 17.26 -8.47
C THR A 178 -0.55 15.86 -8.44
N ARG A 179 -1.66 15.64 -9.16
CA ARG A 179 -2.28 14.32 -9.36
C ARG A 179 -2.42 14.00 -10.85
N PRO A 180 -2.25 12.73 -11.25
CA PRO A 180 -2.49 12.30 -12.63
C PRO A 180 -3.96 12.37 -13.04
N SER A 181 -4.87 12.13 -12.08
CA SER A 181 -6.31 12.24 -12.26
C SER A 181 -6.83 13.48 -11.52
N GLY A 182 -7.61 14.31 -12.20
CA GLY A 182 -8.22 15.50 -11.59
C GLY A 182 -9.15 15.18 -10.43
N VAL A 183 -9.43 16.22 -9.63
CA VAL A 183 -10.60 16.18 -8.75
C VAL A 183 -11.81 15.95 -9.64
N HIS A 184 -12.69 15.02 -9.26
CA HIS A 184 -13.96 14.84 -9.96
C HIS A 184 -14.67 16.21 -9.99
N PRO A 185 -15.20 16.67 -11.13
CA PRO A 185 -15.91 17.94 -11.17
C PRO A 185 -17.00 17.93 -10.09
N ASP A 186 -17.14 19.03 -9.36
CA ASP A 186 -18.22 19.14 -8.39
C ASP A 186 -19.57 18.91 -9.13
N PRO A 187 -20.53 18.21 -8.52
CA PRO A 187 -21.84 18.01 -9.13
C PRO A 187 -22.50 19.34 -9.56
N PRO A 188 -23.33 19.36 -10.61
CA PRO A 188 -23.90 20.59 -11.19
C PRO A 188 -24.68 21.49 -10.20
N HIS A 189 -25.13 20.94 -9.07
CA HIS A 189 -25.85 21.70 -8.04
C HIS A 189 -24.95 22.54 -7.11
N TYR A 190 -23.63 22.40 -7.21
CA TYR A 190 -22.65 23.25 -6.53
C TYR A 190 -22.21 24.45 -7.39
N ASP A 191 -22.60 24.48 -8.67
CA ASP A 191 -22.33 25.65 -9.49
C ASP A 191 -23.04 26.87 -8.89
N PRO A 192 -22.33 28.00 -8.68
CA PRO A 192 -22.99 29.21 -8.23
C PRO A 192 -24.09 29.54 -9.26
N PRO A 193 -25.25 30.05 -8.81
CA PRO A 193 -26.33 30.40 -9.73
C PRO A 193 -25.73 31.30 -10.80
N ALA A 194 -25.78 30.85 -12.06
CA ALA A 194 -25.18 31.57 -13.16
C ALA A 194 -25.65 33.03 -13.06
N LYS A 195 -24.72 33.98 -12.95
CA LYS A 195 -25.07 35.40 -13.00
C LYS A 195 -25.84 35.58 -14.31
N LYS A 196 -27.17 35.71 -14.23
CA LYS A 196 -27.99 36.05 -15.37
C LYS A 196 -27.42 37.38 -15.85
N ARG A 197 -26.65 37.35 -16.93
CA ARG A 197 -26.35 38.56 -17.69
C ARG A 197 -27.70 38.96 -18.26
N GLU A 198 -28.43 39.78 -17.52
CA GLU A 198 -29.51 40.55 -18.10
C GLU A 198 -28.86 41.38 -19.20
N ILE A 199 -28.94 40.87 -20.42
CA ILE A 199 -28.66 41.65 -21.61
C ILE A 199 -29.80 42.66 -21.65
N CYS A 200 -29.63 43.78 -20.95
CA CYS A 200 -30.47 44.95 -21.09
C CYS A 200 -30.19 45.54 -22.48
N LYS A 201 -30.76 44.92 -23.52
CA LYS A 201 -31.01 45.58 -24.79
C LYS A 201 -32.28 46.40 -24.60
N GLY A 202 -32.11 47.67 -24.26
CA GLY A 202 -33.20 48.63 -24.27
C GLY A 202 -33.09 49.62 -23.12
N ASN A 203 -32.84 50.87 -23.47
CA ASN A 203 -32.97 52.03 -22.60
C ASN A 203 -34.33 51.99 -21.88
N LEU A 204 -34.34 51.69 -20.59
CA LEU A 204 -35.41 52.12 -19.70
C LEU A 204 -34.83 52.37 -18.31
N THR A 205 -35.15 53.57 -17.85
CA THR A 205 -34.81 54.19 -16.59
C THR A 205 -35.22 53.33 -15.40
N TYR A 206 -34.27 52.95 -14.55
CA TYR A 206 -34.57 52.32 -13.28
C TYR A 206 -34.74 53.39 -12.19
N ARG A 207 -35.98 53.59 -11.76
CA ARG A 207 -36.30 54.12 -10.42
C ARG A 207 -36.06 52.99 -9.42
N CYS A 208 -35.08 53.16 -8.53
CA CYS A 208 -34.92 52.30 -7.37
C CYS A 208 -36.08 52.55 -6.39
N PHE A 209 -36.94 51.56 -6.19
CA PHE A 209 -37.80 51.46 -5.02
C PHE A 209 -37.26 50.35 -4.13
N PHE A 210 -36.65 50.73 -3.01
CA PHE A 210 -36.46 49.85 -1.86
C PHE A 210 -37.74 49.92 -1.01
N LYS A 211 -38.30 48.76 -0.68
CA LYS A 211 -39.24 48.56 0.42
C LYS A 211 -38.75 47.38 1.25
#